data_AF-A0A316IBL9-F1
#
_entry.id   AF-A0A316IBL9-F1
#
_cell.length_a   1.000
_cell.length_b   1.000
_cell.length_c   1.000
_cell.angle_alpha   90.00
_cell.angle_beta   90.00
_cell.angle_gamma   90.00
#
_symmetry.space_group_name_H-M   'P 1'
#
loop_
_entity.id
_entity.type
_entity.pdbx_description
1 polymer ?
#
loop_
_entity_poly.entity_id
_entity_poly.type
_entity_poly.pdbx_seq_one_letter_code
_entity_poly.pdbx_strand_id
1 'polypeptide(L)'
;MDRRTLAGGLGGLALVVAAVVALRTGDAPDTLKREIDDGVEAVQQQEPVKPANARAQALDADALQIAWNGSASAYEVRWNGNEQLVPGPEVEIPGLSPEEQVEVEIRAVSATGKRSEPLKIAATPKDLYDDKWDDQLVGQVDRFDGPEALDPRKWRIEAEPECLGLRPFGPSKRIDVDCSMAAFQSNTPIRFGVPASDGATGRAVISVAGAVESSHVQLTLLPDPWQYLNETDNQPRGAVSLDITTQGTRIVADPDLPRTGKQVQLGDAPLTGLVAGVRHRWEMRVLPDAVLALRDGVVVAYEPVAIKEPVVHPRIRIDGGGFLDAFGVGGVPERCLPTEVIPLLRDAEVPEDAVAAKIVTPEPGNQVGVTDLPAGTRKVAAAHPAQLVVFRKPESRPGTLPKLADRPGGIKIGGPRLHVMHEDGSRPPQPLPHHGRILVTAEINAIGHRGIELELDGRRIVALPTNEQGAAVPGRHEFWLDAKKLAPGSHARLKLSVLPADHGEPVTTETVFELGKTP
;
A
#
# COMPACT_ATOMS: atom_id res chain seq x y z
N MET A 1 64.75 -41.45 -13.73
CA MET A 1 63.56 -40.61 -13.52
C MET A 1 62.36 -41.45 -13.90
N ASP A 2 61.58 -41.86 -12.91
CA ASP A 2 60.67 -43.01 -12.97
C ASP A 2 59.21 -42.58 -13.19
N ARG A 3 58.50 -43.27 -14.08
CA ARG A 3 57.21 -42.88 -14.69
C ARG A 3 55.98 -43.18 -13.82
N ARG A 4 56.12 -43.25 -12.49
CA ARG A 4 55.07 -43.72 -11.57
C ARG A 4 54.38 -42.66 -10.70
N THR A 5 54.68 -41.37 -10.88
CA THR A 5 54.15 -40.30 -10.01
C THR A 5 53.11 -39.37 -10.66
N LEU A 6 52.57 -39.70 -11.84
CA LEU A 6 51.68 -38.79 -12.60
C LEU A 6 50.20 -39.22 -12.67
N ALA A 7 49.83 -40.40 -12.15
CA ALA A 7 48.45 -40.89 -12.20
C ALA A 7 47.59 -40.52 -10.97
N GLY A 8 48.17 -39.96 -9.91
CA GLY A 8 47.45 -39.61 -8.67
C GLY A 8 46.85 -38.20 -8.63
N GLY A 9 47.24 -37.29 -9.54
CA GLY A 9 46.87 -35.87 -9.47
C GLY A 9 45.57 -35.50 -10.18
N LEU A 10 45.14 -36.27 -11.18
CA LEU A 10 43.96 -35.93 -12.01
C LEU A 10 42.65 -36.53 -11.47
N GLY A 11 42.70 -37.64 -10.74
CA GLY A 11 41.51 -38.23 -10.09
C GLY A 11 41.02 -37.44 -8.87
N GLY A 12 41.94 -36.80 -8.14
CA GLY A 12 41.60 -35.97 -6.98
C GLY A 12 40.94 -34.64 -7.33
N LEU A 13 41.33 -34.02 -8.45
CA LEU A 13 40.76 -32.73 -8.87
C LEU A 13 39.32 -32.88 -9.40
N ALA A 14 39.02 -33.96 -10.12
CA ALA A 14 37.66 -34.25 -10.59
C ALA A 14 36.70 -34.58 -9.44
N LEU A 15 37.18 -35.25 -8.38
CA LEU A 15 36.40 -35.53 -7.17
C LEU A 15 36.17 -34.28 -6.30
N VAL A 16 37.14 -33.36 -6.24
CA VAL A 16 36.98 -32.07 -5.54
C VAL A 16 36.06 -31.13 -6.33
N VAL A 17 36.12 -31.11 -7.66
CA VAL A 17 35.17 -30.32 -8.47
C VAL A 17 33.76 -30.93 -8.42
N ALA A 18 33.62 -32.25 -8.44
CA ALA A 18 32.31 -32.90 -8.25
C ALA A 18 31.75 -32.70 -6.82
N ALA A 19 32.60 -32.69 -5.79
CA ALA A 19 32.19 -32.38 -4.42
C ALA A 19 31.85 -30.89 -4.24
N VAL A 20 32.56 -29.96 -4.89
CA VAL A 20 32.25 -28.52 -4.86
C VAL A 20 31.01 -28.16 -5.69
N VAL A 21 30.70 -28.93 -6.74
CA VAL A 21 29.44 -28.79 -7.50
C VAL A 21 28.26 -29.48 -6.79
N ALA A 22 28.49 -30.60 -6.09
CA ALA A 22 27.46 -31.26 -5.26
C ALA A 22 27.21 -30.57 -3.90
N LEU A 23 28.17 -29.80 -3.38
CA LEU A 23 28.00 -28.97 -2.18
C LEU A 23 27.38 -27.58 -2.46
N ARG A 24 27.03 -27.28 -3.72
CA ARG A 24 26.22 -26.08 -4.06
C ARG A 24 24.72 -26.36 -4.12
N THR A 25 24.30 -27.58 -3.80
CA THR A 25 22.89 -27.91 -3.61
C THR A 25 22.65 -28.30 -2.14
N GLY A 26 22.33 -27.31 -1.30
CA GLY A 26 21.28 -27.54 -0.31
C GLY A 26 21.56 -27.29 1.17
N ASP A 27 22.77 -27.05 1.65
CA ASP A 27 22.99 -26.89 3.10
C ASP A 27 23.88 -25.68 3.42
N ALA A 28 23.26 -24.60 3.91
CA ALA A 28 23.94 -23.60 4.72
C ALA A 28 23.85 -24.02 6.21
N PRO A 29 24.80 -23.60 7.07
CA PRO A 29 25.04 -24.26 8.36
C PRO A 29 23.90 -24.20 9.40
N ASP A 30 22.86 -23.39 9.19
CA ASP A 30 21.72 -23.18 10.12
C ASP A 30 20.33 -23.31 9.45
N THR A 31 20.25 -23.93 8.27
CA THR A 31 19.04 -23.88 7.44
C THR A 31 18.10 -25.07 7.59
N LEU A 32 16.79 -24.80 7.47
CA LEU A 32 15.74 -25.80 7.35
C LEU A 32 16.14 -26.82 6.26
N LYS A 33 16.15 -28.11 6.61
CA LYS A 33 16.47 -29.16 5.63
C LYS A 33 15.32 -29.30 4.64
N ARG A 34 15.67 -29.48 3.36
CA ARG A 34 14.68 -29.79 2.33
C ARG A 34 14.14 -31.20 2.53
N GLU A 35 12.85 -31.31 2.79
CA GLU A 35 12.11 -32.57 2.94
C GLU A 35 10.83 -32.49 2.11
N ILE A 36 10.57 -33.50 1.29
CA ILE A 36 9.33 -33.63 0.52
C ILE A 36 8.93 -35.10 0.63
N ASP A 37 7.72 -35.34 1.14
CA ASP A 37 7.19 -36.69 1.32
C ASP A 37 6.89 -37.38 -0.02
N ASP A 38 6.95 -38.71 -0.08
CA ASP A 38 6.82 -39.49 -1.34
C ASP A 38 5.46 -39.32 -2.05
N GLY A 39 4.47 -38.72 -1.39
CA GLY A 39 3.16 -38.37 -1.95
C GLY A 39 3.04 -36.96 -2.51
N VAL A 40 4.13 -36.18 -2.48
CA VAL A 40 4.15 -34.77 -2.83
C VAL A 40 5.18 -34.50 -3.93
N GLU A 41 4.77 -33.78 -4.95
CA GLU A 41 5.65 -33.29 -6.01
C GLU A 41 5.67 -31.76 -5.99
N ALA A 42 6.82 -31.16 -5.69
CA ALA A 42 6.99 -29.71 -5.78
C ALA A 42 7.13 -29.27 -7.24
N VAL A 43 6.32 -28.30 -7.65
CA VAL A 43 6.40 -27.71 -8.99
C VAL A 43 7.71 -26.93 -9.11
N GLN A 44 8.45 -27.19 -10.19
CA GLN A 44 9.74 -26.54 -10.43
C GLN A 44 9.54 -25.04 -10.70
N GLN A 45 10.27 -24.21 -9.97
CA GLN A 45 10.27 -22.77 -10.19
C GLN A 45 11.19 -22.38 -11.35
N GLN A 46 10.74 -21.40 -12.13
CA GLN A 46 11.54 -20.80 -13.19
C GLN A 46 12.73 -20.03 -12.59
N GLU A 47 13.87 -20.06 -13.29
CA GLU A 47 15.01 -19.22 -12.90
C GLU A 47 14.67 -17.73 -13.06
N PRO A 48 15.09 -16.88 -12.09
CA PRO A 48 14.77 -15.46 -12.13
C PRO A 48 15.48 -14.78 -13.30
N VAL A 49 14.72 -14.05 -14.12
CA VAL A 49 15.24 -13.30 -15.27
C VAL A 49 15.77 -11.95 -14.82
N LYS A 50 16.91 -11.53 -15.38
CA LYS A 50 17.49 -10.21 -15.11
C LYS A 50 16.48 -9.08 -15.38
N PRO A 51 16.25 -8.15 -14.42
CA PRO A 51 15.41 -6.98 -14.64
C PRO A 51 15.93 -6.08 -15.77
N ALA A 52 15.05 -5.24 -16.35
CA ALA A 52 15.41 -4.34 -17.44
C ALA A 52 14.86 -2.91 -17.23
N ASN A 53 15.37 -1.94 -18.00
CA ASN A 53 14.82 -0.58 -18.11
C ASN A 53 14.66 0.16 -16.77
N ALA A 54 15.71 0.15 -15.93
CA ALA A 54 15.71 0.91 -14.68
C ALA A 54 15.57 2.42 -14.95
N ARG A 55 14.83 3.09 -14.08
CA ARG A 55 14.56 4.53 -14.08
C ARG A 55 14.63 5.03 -12.65
N ALA A 56 15.08 6.25 -12.45
CA ALA A 56 15.16 6.90 -11.15
C ALA A 56 14.43 8.25 -11.18
N GLN A 57 13.79 8.59 -10.07
CA GLN A 57 13.23 9.90 -9.77
C GLN A 57 13.40 10.21 -8.28
N ALA A 58 13.14 11.45 -7.85
CA ALA A 58 13.22 11.83 -6.45
C ALA A 58 12.02 12.70 -6.05
N LEU A 59 11.31 12.29 -4.99
CA LEU A 59 10.23 13.08 -4.38
C LEU A 59 10.73 13.97 -3.25
N ASP A 60 11.92 13.71 -2.71
CA ASP A 60 12.64 14.55 -1.76
C ASP A 60 14.12 14.59 -2.13
N ALA A 61 14.82 15.64 -1.72
CA ALA A 61 16.23 15.84 -2.04
C ALA A 61 17.17 14.79 -1.44
N ASP A 62 16.72 13.96 -0.50
CA ASP A 62 17.47 12.93 0.21
C ASP A 62 16.89 11.51 -0.01
N ALA A 63 16.05 11.32 -1.03
CA ALA A 63 15.46 10.03 -1.34
C ALA A 63 15.50 9.74 -2.85
N LEU A 64 15.69 8.47 -3.21
CA LEU A 64 15.56 7.98 -4.58
C LEU A 64 14.42 6.99 -4.68
N GLN A 65 13.56 7.20 -5.67
CA GLN A 65 12.65 6.18 -6.14
C GLN A 65 13.20 5.56 -7.42
N ILE A 66 13.24 4.23 -7.45
CA ILE A 66 13.76 3.48 -8.58
C ILE A 66 12.70 2.49 -9.04
N ALA A 67 12.44 2.48 -10.34
CA ALA A 67 11.48 1.59 -11.00
C ALA A 67 12.15 0.84 -12.15
N TRP A 68 11.71 -0.38 -12.43
CA TRP A 68 12.24 -1.22 -13.51
C TRP A 68 11.14 -2.10 -14.12
N ASN A 69 11.50 -2.87 -15.15
CA ASN A 69 10.64 -3.89 -15.73
C ASN A 69 11.06 -5.27 -15.20
N GLY A 70 10.08 -6.07 -14.76
CA GLY A 70 10.26 -7.46 -14.39
C GLY A 70 8.98 -8.07 -13.81
N SER A 71 8.95 -9.40 -13.70
CA SER A 71 7.81 -10.17 -13.17
C SER A 71 8.23 -11.23 -12.13
N ALA A 72 9.37 -11.02 -11.47
CA ALA A 72 9.83 -11.91 -10.42
C ALA A 72 8.97 -11.79 -9.17
N SER A 73 8.99 -12.82 -8.31
CA SER A 73 8.24 -12.81 -7.05
C SER A 73 8.65 -11.67 -6.11
N ALA A 74 9.91 -11.25 -6.21
CA ALA A 74 10.47 -10.09 -5.52
C ALA A 74 11.80 -9.68 -6.14
N TYR A 75 12.39 -8.63 -5.57
CA TYR A 75 13.70 -8.12 -5.97
C TYR A 75 14.59 -7.86 -4.76
N GLU A 76 15.88 -8.13 -4.93
CA GLU A 76 16.96 -7.71 -4.03
C GLU A 76 17.54 -6.41 -4.57
N VAL A 77 17.50 -5.37 -3.75
CA VAL A 77 18.02 -4.03 -4.06
C VAL A 77 19.19 -3.77 -3.12
N ARG A 78 20.34 -3.41 -3.69
CA ARG A 78 21.57 -3.10 -2.93
C ARG A 78 22.10 -1.72 -3.28
N TRP A 79 22.50 -0.97 -2.26
CA TRP A 79 23.10 0.36 -2.40
C TRP A 79 23.96 0.65 -1.17
N ASN A 80 25.13 1.27 -1.33
CA ASN A 80 25.99 1.73 -0.22
C ASN A 80 26.22 0.68 0.91
N GLY A 81 26.30 -0.61 0.55
CA GLY A 81 26.44 -1.72 1.50
C GLY A 81 25.14 -2.15 2.21
N ASN A 82 24.02 -1.45 2.00
CA ASN A 82 22.69 -1.86 2.42
C ASN A 82 22.07 -2.85 1.43
N GLU A 83 21.14 -3.64 1.93
CA GLU A 83 20.33 -4.58 1.16
C GLU A 83 18.88 -4.49 1.62
N GLN A 84 17.95 -4.50 0.66
CA GLN A 84 16.53 -4.56 0.92
C GLN A 84 15.85 -5.50 -0.08
N LEU A 85 14.90 -6.28 0.41
CA LEU A 85 14.01 -7.08 -0.41
C LEU A 85 12.69 -6.32 -0.62
N VAL A 86 12.22 -6.27 -1.86
CA VAL A 86 10.97 -5.60 -2.23
C VAL A 86 10.06 -6.51 -3.06
N PRO A 87 8.73 -6.47 -2.85
CA PRO A 87 7.79 -7.38 -3.52
C PRO A 87 7.49 -6.99 -4.97
N GLY A 88 7.75 -5.73 -5.36
CA GLY A 88 7.39 -5.19 -6.67
C GLY A 88 8.58 -4.58 -7.40
N PRO A 89 8.39 -4.21 -8.68
CA PRO A 89 9.45 -3.66 -9.52
C PRO A 89 9.72 -2.16 -9.27
N GLU A 90 9.47 -1.70 -8.05
CA GLU A 90 9.73 -0.34 -7.58
C GLU A 90 10.24 -0.37 -6.14
N VAL A 91 11.13 0.57 -5.80
CA VAL A 91 11.65 0.77 -4.45
C VAL A 91 11.85 2.26 -4.18
N GLU A 92 11.70 2.66 -2.93
CA GLU A 92 12.08 3.97 -2.44
C GLU A 92 13.18 3.82 -1.39
N ILE A 93 14.29 4.54 -1.61
CA ILE A 93 15.50 4.52 -0.80
C ILE A 93 15.63 5.89 -0.14
N PRO A 94 15.24 6.02 1.14
CA PRO A 94 15.33 7.29 1.86
C PRO A 94 16.67 7.46 2.58
N GLY A 95 16.95 8.69 3.05
CA GLY A 95 18.10 8.97 3.91
C GLY A 95 19.45 8.97 3.18
N LEU A 96 19.44 9.34 1.91
CA LEU A 96 20.62 9.47 1.07
C LEU A 96 21.22 10.88 1.22
N SER A 97 22.53 11.01 1.01
CA SER A 97 23.18 12.32 0.88
C SER A 97 22.69 12.99 -0.42
N PRO A 98 22.13 14.22 -0.39
CA PRO A 98 21.52 14.84 -1.57
C PRO A 98 22.45 15.00 -2.79
N GLU A 99 23.73 15.29 -2.56
CA GLU A 99 24.73 15.55 -3.61
C GLU A 99 25.52 14.30 -4.02
N GLU A 100 25.32 13.17 -3.34
CA GLU A 100 26.11 11.96 -3.55
C GLU A 100 25.45 11.08 -4.61
N GLN A 101 26.23 10.64 -5.59
CA GLN A 101 25.77 9.65 -6.55
C GLN A 101 25.68 8.28 -5.87
N VAL A 102 24.51 7.65 -5.98
CA VAL A 102 24.23 6.33 -5.42
C VAL A 102 24.19 5.30 -6.55
N GLU A 103 25.03 4.27 -6.45
CA GLU A 103 24.94 3.09 -7.30
C GLU A 103 23.98 2.07 -6.70
N VAL A 104 23.01 1.63 -7.50
CA VAL A 104 22.00 0.66 -7.09
C VAL A 104 22.07 -0.58 -7.98
N GLU A 105 22.17 -1.74 -7.35
CA GLU A 105 22.05 -3.04 -8.00
C GLU A 105 20.69 -3.67 -7.69
N ILE A 106 20.02 -4.19 -8.71
CA ILE A 106 18.71 -4.82 -8.62
C ILE A 106 18.81 -6.23 -9.18
N ARG A 107 18.43 -7.25 -8.40
CA ARG A 107 18.33 -8.65 -8.85
C ARG A 107 16.91 -9.14 -8.68
N ALA A 108 16.40 -9.87 -9.67
CA ALA A 108 15.18 -10.65 -9.50
C ALA A 108 15.45 -11.80 -8.53
N VAL A 109 14.50 -12.09 -7.64
CA VAL A 109 14.59 -13.17 -6.65
C VAL A 109 13.44 -14.15 -6.85
N SER A 110 13.75 -15.44 -6.97
CA SER A 110 12.73 -16.50 -6.97
C SER A 110 12.22 -16.77 -5.55
N ALA A 111 11.09 -17.47 -5.41
CA ALA A 111 10.56 -17.78 -4.08
C ALA A 111 11.41 -18.80 -3.31
N THR A 112 12.30 -19.56 -3.96
CA THR A 112 13.34 -20.36 -3.27
C THR A 112 14.58 -19.54 -2.87
N GLY A 113 14.64 -18.26 -3.24
CA GLY A 113 15.76 -17.40 -2.93
C GLY A 113 16.92 -17.48 -3.92
N LYS A 114 16.72 -17.91 -5.17
CA LYS A 114 17.74 -17.72 -6.23
C LYS A 114 17.69 -16.29 -6.73
N ARG A 115 18.85 -15.72 -7.09
CA ARG A 115 18.99 -14.39 -7.67
C ARG A 115 19.39 -14.44 -9.14
N SER A 116 18.92 -13.46 -9.92
CA SER A 116 19.37 -13.22 -11.30
C SER A 116 20.72 -12.49 -11.36
N GLU A 117 21.27 -12.35 -12.57
CA GLU A 117 22.28 -11.32 -12.84
C GLU A 117 21.74 -9.91 -12.50
N PRO A 118 22.59 -8.98 -12.01
CA PRO A 118 22.16 -7.66 -11.58
C PRO A 118 21.86 -6.71 -12.76
N LEU A 119 20.79 -5.94 -12.64
CA LEU A 119 20.59 -4.67 -13.31
C LEU A 119 21.23 -3.57 -12.45
N LYS A 120 21.96 -2.63 -13.07
CA LYS A 120 22.60 -1.52 -12.35
C LYS A 120 22.06 -0.18 -12.84
N ILE A 121 21.90 0.76 -11.92
CA ILE A 121 21.58 2.16 -12.19
C ILE A 121 22.33 3.04 -11.21
N ALA A 122 22.71 4.25 -11.63
CA ALA A 122 23.31 5.26 -10.77
C ALA A 122 22.51 6.55 -10.88
N ALA A 123 22.28 7.21 -9.75
CA ALA A 123 21.51 8.46 -9.69
C ALA A 123 21.95 9.33 -8.51
N THR A 124 21.81 10.64 -8.65
CA THR A 124 22.02 11.62 -7.58
C THR A 124 20.66 12.19 -7.19
N PRO A 125 20.22 12.08 -5.92
CA PRO A 125 18.87 12.49 -5.51
C PRO A 125 18.53 13.93 -5.89
N LYS A 126 19.41 14.90 -5.59
CA LYS A 126 19.16 16.32 -5.85
C LYS A 126 19.02 16.67 -7.32
N ASP A 127 19.72 15.96 -8.21
CA ASP A 127 19.62 16.18 -9.66
C ASP A 127 18.25 15.76 -10.23
N LEU A 128 17.55 14.88 -9.51
CA LEU A 128 16.24 14.33 -9.89
C LEU A 128 15.06 14.93 -9.12
N TYR A 129 15.34 15.68 -8.05
CA TYR A 129 14.31 16.30 -7.22
C TYR A 129 13.71 17.51 -7.93
N ASP A 130 12.38 17.52 -8.07
CA ASP A 130 11.63 18.63 -8.68
C ASP A 130 10.59 19.15 -7.68
N ASP A 131 10.84 20.36 -7.16
CA ASP A 131 10.00 21.08 -6.21
C ASP A 131 9.00 22.04 -6.88
N LYS A 132 9.05 22.21 -8.21
CA LYS A 132 8.18 23.16 -8.93
C LYS A 132 6.69 22.83 -8.84
N TRP A 133 6.34 21.64 -8.39
CA TRP A 133 4.94 21.30 -8.12
C TRP A 133 4.39 22.11 -6.94
N ASP A 134 5.22 22.48 -5.96
CA ASP A 134 4.84 23.30 -4.80
C ASP A 134 4.44 24.71 -5.22
N ASP A 135 5.04 25.25 -6.29
CA ASP A 135 4.68 26.56 -6.85
C ASP A 135 3.23 26.64 -7.34
N GLN A 136 2.58 25.49 -7.55
CA GLN A 136 1.20 25.38 -8.02
C GLN A 136 0.18 25.29 -6.87
N LEU A 137 0.68 25.26 -5.63
CA LEU A 137 -0.12 25.14 -4.43
C LEU A 137 -0.31 26.48 -3.72
N VAL A 138 -1.35 26.53 -2.93
CA VAL A 138 -1.70 27.66 -2.08
C VAL A 138 -1.29 27.33 -0.65
N GLY A 139 -0.47 28.21 -0.07
CA GLY A 139 0.00 28.05 1.30
C GLY A 139 1.11 27.02 1.42
N GLN A 140 1.39 26.61 2.65
CA GLN A 140 2.43 25.62 2.93
C GLN A 140 1.85 24.21 2.80
N VAL A 141 2.58 23.32 2.12
CA VAL A 141 2.31 21.88 2.10
C VAL A 141 2.30 21.33 3.52
N ASP A 142 1.25 20.60 3.86
CA ASP A 142 1.20 19.84 5.10
C ASP A 142 2.10 18.62 4.97
N ARG A 143 3.19 18.58 5.74
CA ARG A 143 4.08 17.42 5.84
C ARG A 143 3.68 16.60 7.07
N PHE A 144 3.39 15.33 6.88
CA PHE A 144 2.87 14.42 7.89
C PHE A 144 3.99 13.69 8.63
N ASP A 145 4.88 14.46 9.27
CA ASP A 145 6.10 13.97 9.93
C ASP A 145 6.00 13.93 11.47
N GLY A 146 4.89 14.37 12.04
CA GLY A 146 4.69 14.43 13.48
C GLY A 146 3.26 14.80 13.90
N PRO A 147 3.00 14.88 15.21
CA PRO A 147 1.66 15.20 15.74
C PRO A 147 1.16 16.59 15.32
N GLU A 148 2.05 17.58 15.15
CA GLU A 148 1.68 18.93 14.71
C GLU A 148 1.17 18.95 13.26
N ALA A 149 1.51 17.96 12.44
CA ALA A 149 0.94 17.80 11.10
C ALA A 149 -0.56 17.51 11.12
N LEU A 150 -1.04 16.96 12.24
CA LEU A 150 -2.44 16.65 12.52
C LEU A 150 -3.11 17.73 13.36
N ASP A 151 -2.64 18.99 13.25
CA ASP A 151 -3.23 20.11 13.98
C ASP A 151 -4.74 20.24 13.64
N PRO A 152 -5.63 20.20 14.66
CA PRO A 152 -7.07 20.31 14.45
C PRO A 152 -7.53 21.60 13.76
N ARG A 153 -6.68 22.62 13.69
CA ARG A 153 -6.92 23.81 12.86
C ARG A 153 -7.01 23.46 11.38
N LYS A 154 -6.19 22.51 10.92
CA LYS A 154 -6.09 22.11 9.52
C LYS A 154 -6.84 20.81 9.22
N TRP A 155 -6.99 19.91 10.20
CA TRP A 155 -7.48 18.55 9.97
C TRP A 155 -8.55 18.13 10.95
N ARG A 156 -9.61 17.47 10.46
CA ARG A 156 -10.50 16.64 11.28
C ARG A 156 -10.19 15.18 10.98
N ILE A 157 -10.03 14.37 12.01
CA ILE A 157 -9.57 12.98 11.88
C ILE A 157 -10.64 12.05 12.42
N GLU A 158 -11.05 11.11 11.59
CA GLU A 158 -11.92 9.99 11.94
C GLU A 158 -11.09 8.72 11.87
N ALA A 159 -10.64 8.21 13.02
CA ALA A 159 -9.81 7.02 13.09
C ALA A 159 -9.92 6.35 14.48
N GLU A 160 -9.68 5.05 14.54
CA GLU A 160 -9.70 4.30 15.81
C GLU A 160 -8.58 4.75 16.76
N PRO A 161 -8.74 4.63 18.10
CA PRO A 161 -7.67 4.92 19.04
C PRO A 161 -6.40 4.13 18.72
N GLU A 162 -5.22 4.76 18.86
CA GLU A 162 -3.89 4.14 18.65
C GLU A 162 -3.59 3.66 17.22
N CYS A 163 -4.49 3.89 16.27
CA CYS A 163 -4.31 3.43 14.89
C CYS A 163 -3.27 4.24 14.10
N LEU A 164 -3.02 5.48 14.50
CA LEU A 164 -2.03 6.36 13.89
C LEU A 164 -0.71 6.27 14.65
N GLY A 165 0.38 6.06 13.92
CA GLY A 165 1.73 6.07 14.46
C GLY A 165 2.67 6.88 13.60
N LEU A 166 3.92 6.97 14.03
CA LEU A 166 5.01 7.53 13.26
C LEU A 166 5.99 6.42 12.89
N ARG A 167 6.38 6.36 11.61
CA ARG A 167 7.40 5.43 11.13
C ARG A 167 8.59 6.20 10.59
N PRO A 168 9.84 5.78 10.88
CA PRO A 168 11.02 6.40 10.30
C PRO A 168 11.01 6.37 8.77
N PHE A 169 11.48 7.46 8.17
CA PHE A 169 11.69 7.60 6.73
C PHE A 169 12.91 8.50 6.50
N GLY A 170 14.07 7.87 6.30
CA GLY A 170 15.34 8.59 6.23
C GLY A 170 15.63 9.35 7.54
N PRO A 171 15.98 10.64 7.49
CA PRO A 171 16.15 11.47 8.69
C PRO A 171 14.81 11.94 9.29
N SER A 172 13.69 11.72 8.60
CA SER A 172 12.36 12.16 9.00
C SER A 172 11.49 11.00 9.50
N LYS A 173 10.22 11.29 9.79
CA LYS A 173 9.17 10.32 10.08
C LYS A 173 7.99 10.59 9.13
N ARG A 174 7.10 9.61 9.00
CA ARG A 174 5.82 9.76 8.31
C ARG A 174 4.69 9.13 9.12
N ILE A 175 3.46 9.59 8.88
CA ILE A 175 2.28 8.98 9.50
C ILE A 175 2.05 7.60 8.91
N ASP A 176 1.96 6.62 9.82
CA ASP A 176 1.61 5.24 9.54
C ASP A 176 0.17 4.98 9.98
N VAL A 177 -0.67 4.57 9.03
CA VAL A 177 -2.06 4.15 9.26
C VAL A 177 -2.08 2.64 9.36
N ASP A 178 -2.55 2.11 10.49
CA ASP A 178 -2.60 0.66 10.77
C ASP A 178 -3.99 0.16 11.17
N CYS A 179 -5.03 0.91 10.83
CA CYS A 179 -6.42 0.50 11.02
C CYS A 179 -7.05 0.02 9.71
N SER A 180 -8.26 -0.53 9.89
CA SER A 180 -9.19 -0.84 8.79
C SER A 180 -9.53 0.40 7.96
N MET A 181 -9.72 1.55 8.61
CA MET A 181 -10.04 2.84 7.99
C MET A 181 -9.54 4.01 8.84
N ALA A 182 -8.94 5.01 8.20
CA ALA A 182 -8.75 6.35 8.74
C ALA A 182 -9.14 7.41 7.69
N ALA A 183 -9.87 8.44 8.10
CA ALA A 183 -10.20 9.59 7.27
C ALA A 183 -9.62 10.89 7.83
N PHE A 184 -9.06 11.70 6.93
CA PHE A 184 -8.44 13.00 7.18
C PHE A 184 -9.17 14.05 6.34
N GLN A 185 -10.06 14.78 6.98
CA GLN A 185 -10.82 15.85 6.36
C GLN A 185 -10.05 17.17 6.50
N SER A 186 -9.67 17.77 5.37
CA SER A 186 -9.01 19.07 5.39
C SER A 186 -10.01 20.18 5.72
N ASN A 187 -9.61 21.10 6.59
CA ASN A 187 -10.29 22.38 6.83
C ASN A 187 -9.85 23.45 5.82
N THR A 188 -8.82 23.18 5.00
CA THR A 188 -8.38 24.07 3.94
C THR A 188 -9.17 23.74 2.66
N PRO A 189 -10.10 24.61 2.24
CA PRO A 189 -10.88 24.38 1.04
C PRO A 189 -10.04 24.61 -0.22
N ILE A 190 -10.52 24.07 -1.34
CA ILE A 190 -10.15 24.47 -2.69
C ILE A 190 -11.24 25.40 -3.20
N ARG A 191 -10.89 26.65 -3.48
CA ARG A 191 -11.73 27.55 -4.28
C ARG A 191 -11.26 27.50 -5.74
N PHE A 192 -12.16 27.11 -6.64
CA PHE A 192 -11.85 27.10 -8.07
C PHE A 192 -11.71 28.52 -8.61
N GLY A 193 -10.70 28.71 -9.45
CA GLY A 193 -10.35 30.00 -10.04
C GLY A 193 -10.38 30.01 -11.55
N VAL A 194 -9.74 31.04 -12.11
CA VAL A 194 -9.40 31.09 -13.53
C VAL A 194 -8.38 29.98 -13.83
N PRO A 195 -8.50 29.26 -14.95
CA PRO A 195 -7.53 28.25 -15.34
C PRO A 195 -6.09 28.78 -15.33
N ALA A 196 -5.19 28.03 -14.69
CA ALA A 196 -3.75 28.25 -14.74
C ALA A 196 -3.18 27.88 -16.13
N SER A 197 -1.85 28.00 -16.30
CA SER A 197 -1.17 27.70 -17.57
C SER A 197 -1.33 26.24 -18.02
N ASP A 198 -1.53 25.31 -17.08
CA ASP A 198 -1.82 23.90 -17.35
C ASP A 198 -3.32 23.59 -17.45
N GLY A 199 -4.17 24.63 -17.44
CA GLY A 199 -5.62 24.54 -17.52
C GLY A 199 -6.33 24.28 -16.19
N ALA A 200 -5.60 24.06 -15.09
CA ALA A 200 -6.20 23.74 -13.80
C ALA A 200 -6.94 24.94 -13.19
N THR A 201 -8.17 24.75 -12.75
CA THR A 201 -8.92 25.72 -11.93
C THR A 201 -8.73 25.49 -10.44
N GLY A 202 -8.34 24.27 -10.06
CA GLY A 202 -7.92 23.89 -8.71
C GLY A 202 -7.26 22.51 -8.71
N ARG A 203 -6.60 22.16 -7.61
CA ARG A 203 -5.94 20.86 -7.45
C ARG A 203 -5.88 20.42 -5.99
N ALA A 204 -5.90 19.11 -5.78
CA ALA A 204 -5.55 18.48 -4.51
C ALA A 204 -4.38 17.52 -4.77
N VAL A 205 -3.32 17.62 -3.99
CA VAL A 205 -2.13 16.77 -4.12
C VAL A 205 -1.92 16.00 -2.81
N ILE A 206 -1.71 14.69 -2.91
CA ILE A 206 -1.31 13.83 -1.79
C ILE A 206 -0.02 13.08 -2.14
N SER A 207 0.88 12.95 -1.18
CA SER A 207 1.98 11.99 -1.22
C SER A 207 1.64 10.83 -0.29
N VAL A 208 1.48 9.64 -0.86
CA VAL A 208 1.07 8.43 -0.12
C VAL A 208 1.78 7.19 -0.65
N ALA A 209 1.95 6.21 0.23
CA ALA A 209 2.41 4.86 -0.11
C ALA A 209 1.45 3.80 0.43
N GLY A 210 1.30 2.69 -0.29
CA GLY A 210 0.60 1.52 0.22
C GLY A 210 1.39 0.87 1.36
N ALA A 211 0.71 0.26 2.32
CA ALA A 211 1.35 -0.58 3.33
C ALA A 211 1.42 -2.04 2.88
N VAL A 212 0.38 -2.52 2.21
CA VAL A 212 0.18 -3.92 1.78
C VAL A 212 -0.60 -3.97 0.46
N GLU A 213 -0.77 -5.18 -0.10
CA GLU A 213 -1.54 -5.39 -1.32
C GLU A 213 -3.01 -4.96 -1.23
N SER A 214 -3.60 -4.97 -0.03
CA SER A 214 -4.98 -4.55 0.22
C SER A 214 -5.13 -3.06 0.52
N SER A 215 -4.04 -2.28 0.46
CA SER A 215 -4.10 -0.84 0.70
C SER A 215 -4.98 -0.16 -0.35
N HIS A 216 -5.85 0.71 0.14
CA HIS A 216 -6.72 1.55 -0.67
C HIS A 216 -6.67 2.97 -0.14
N VAL A 217 -6.46 3.93 -1.03
CA VAL A 217 -6.49 5.35 -0.70
C VAL A 217 -7.53 6.02 -1.58
N GLN A 218 -8.39 6.82 -0.96
CA GLN A 218 -9.35 7.65 -1.65
C GLN A 218 -9.10 9.12 -1.32
N LEU A 219 -9.07 9.97 -2.34
CA LEU A 219 -9.04 11.43 -2.18
C LEU A 219 -10.32 12.01 -2.78
N THR A 220 -11.20 12.56 -1.95
CA THR A 220 -12.52 13.03 -2.35
C THR A 220 -12.63 14.56 -2.24
N LEU A 221 -13.10 15.22 -3.29
CA LEU A 221 -13.52 16.63 -3.26
C LEU A 221 -14.99 16.71 -2.85
N LEU A 222 -15.24 17.21 -1.63
CA LEU A 222 -16.58 17.29 -1.06
C LEU A 222 -17.13 18.72 -1.13
N PRO A 223 -18.24 18.96 -1.84
CA PRO A 223 -18.94 20.24 -1.71
C PRO A 223 -19.72 20.32 -0.40
N ASP A 224 -20.06 21.55 0.00
CA ASP A 224 -20.97 21.79 1.12
C ASP A 224 -22.33 21.13 0.90
N PRO A 225 -22.95 20.51 1.93
CA PRO A 225 -22.50 20.39 3.33
C PRO A 225 -21.83 19.05 3.66
N TRP A 226 -21.43 18.26 2.66
CA TRP A 226 -21.09 16.84 2.85
C TRP A 226 -19.82 16.61 3.66
N GLN A 227 -18.88 17.56 3.65
CA GLN A 227 -17.66 17.50 4.46
C GLN A 227 -17.91 17.44 5.97
N TYR A 228 -19.10 17.84 6.43
CA TYR A 228 -19.42 17.82 7.86
C TYR A 228 -19.87 16.44 8.35
N LEU A 229 -20.36 15.58 7.45
CA LEU A 229 -20.81 14.24 7.80
C LEU A 229 -19.63 13.27 7.95
N ASN A 230 -19.83 12.21 8.73
CA ASN A 230 -18.83 11.15 8.85
C ASN A 230 -18.70 10.41 7.52
N GLU A 231 -17.58 9.70 7.34
CA GLU A 231 -17.26 9.00 6.10
C GLU A 231 -18.29 7.94 5.69
N THR A 232 -19.03 7.39 6.66
CA THR A 232 -19.95 6.27 6.43
C THR A 232 -21.43 6.65 6.50
N ASP A 233 -21.77 7.90 6.82
CA ASP A 233 -23.15 8.32 7.08
C ASP A 233 -23.98 8.35 5.77
N ASN A 234 -23.43 8.92 4.70
CA ASN A 234 -24.15 9.21 3.46
C ASN A 234 -23.25 9.22 2.23
N GLN A 235 -23.84 9.03 1.04
CA GLN A 235 -23.13 9.20 -0.22
C GLN A 235 -23.11 10.69 -0.61
N PRO A 236 -21.95 11.34 -0.70
CA PRO A 236 -21.90 12.78 -0.98
C PRO A 236 -22.37 13.09 -2.39
N ARG A 237 -23.18 14.15 -2.54
CA ARG A 237 -23.60 14.67 -3.84
C ARG A 237 -22.64 15.73 -4.38
N GLY A 238 -22.50 15.81 -5.70
CA GLY A 238 -21.57 16.72 -6.38
C GLY A 238 -20.09 16.39 -6.14
N ALA A 239 -19.79 15.27 -5.50
CA ALA A 239 -18.44 14.88 -5.14
C ALA A 239 -17.72 14.19 -6.32
N VAL A 240 -16.39 14.32 -6.30
CA VAL A 240 -15.49 13.57 -7.18
C VAL A 240 -14.41 12.95 -6.33
N SER A 241 -14.22 11.64 -6.47
CA SER A 241 -13.25 10.85 -5.73
C SER A 241 -12.20 10.26 -6.65
N LEU A 242 -10.94 10.37 -6.25
CA LEU A 242 -9.84 9.63 -6.80
C LEU A 242 -9.66 8.35 -5.97
N ASP A 243 -9.95 7.18 -6.56
CA ASP A 243 -9.73 5.87 -5.94
C ASP A 243 -8.37 5.33 -6.40
N ILE A 244 -7.51 4.97 -5.44
CA ILE A 244 -6.17 4.47 -5.67
C ILE A 244 -6.02 3.13 -4.94
N THR A 245 -5.91 2.06 -5.72
CA THR A 245 -5.69 0.70 -5.20
C THR A 245 -4.36 0.18 -5.71
N THR A 246 -3.90 -0.95 -5.20
CA THR A 246 -2.73 -1.66 -5.76
C THR A 246 -2.97 -2.20 -7.17
N GLN A 247 -4.24 -2.36 -7.57
CA GLN A 247 -4.63 -2.84 -8.91
C GLN A 247 -4.72 -1.70 -9.95
N GLY A 248 -4.74 -0.45 -9.50
CA GLY A 248 -4.82 0.71 -10.37
C GLY A 248 -5.60 1.86 -9.76
N THR A 249 -5.84 2.87 -10.59
CA THR A 249 -6.46 4.13 -10.21
C THR A 249 -7.62 4.45 -11.12
N ARG A 250 -8.66 5.05 -10.54
CA ARG A 250 -9.81 5.56 -11.28
C ARG A 250 -10.36 6.81 -10.60
N ILE A 251 -11.12 7.59 -11.36
CA ILE A 251 -11.92 8.68 -10.81
C ILE A 251 -13.38 8.22 -10.77
N VAL A 252 -14.06 8.50 -9.66
CA VAL A 252 -15.48 8.25 -9.46
C VAL A 252 -16.16 9.58 -9.24
N ALA A 253 -17.02 9.99 -10.17
CA ALA A 253 -17.80 11.21 -10.08
C ALA A 253 -19.26 10.89 -9.77
N ASP A 254 -19.91 11.76 -9.00
CA ASP A 254 -21.37 11.72 -8.82
C ASP A 254 -22.08 11.70 -10.19
N PRO A 255 -23.03 10.78 -10.43
CA PRO A 255 -23.82 10.74 -11.66
C PRO A 255 -24.59 12.03 -12.00
N ASP A 256 -24.91 12.88 -11.01
CA ASP A 256 -25.62 14.15 -11.18
C ASP A 256 -24.70 15.28 -11.72
N LEU A 257 -23.37 15.08 -11.73
CA LEU A 257 -22.45 16.04 -12.32
C LEU A 257 -22.58 16.08 -13.85
N PRO A 258 -22.57 17.27 -14.49
CA PRO A 258 -22.61 17.38 -15.94
C PRO A 258 -21.43 16.67 -16.59
N ARG A 259 -21.75 15.66 -17.40
CA ARG A 259 -20.77 15.02 -18.27
C ARG A 259 -20.41 15.95 -19.43
N THR A 260 -19.14 15.95 -19.78
CA THR A 260 -18.61 16.70 -20.92
C THR A 260 -18.17 15.71 -22.01
N GLY A 261 -17.89 16.23 -23.21
CA GLY A 261 -17.31 15.43 -24.29
C GLY A 261 -15.78 15.37 -24.25
N LYS A 262 -15.14 15.84 -23.17
CA LYS A 262 -13.69 15.98 -23.12
C LYS A 262 -13.03 14.61 -23.22
N GLN A 263 -12.06 14.51 -24.12
CA GLN A 263 -11.17 13.36 -24.21
C GLN A 263 -9.78 13.80 -23.77
N VAL A 264 -9.15 13.00 -22.92
CA VAL A 264 -7.81 13.27 -22.40
C VAL A 264 -6.92 12.08 -22.71
N GLN A 265 -5.74 12.36 -23.25
CA GLN A 265 -4.75 11.34 -23.52
C GLN A 265 -4.13 10.89 -22.19
N LEU A 266 -4.19 9.58 -21.92
CA LEU A 266 -3.44 8.99 -20.82
C LEU A 266 -1.96 8.92 -21.19
N GLY A 267 -1.09 9.09 -20.18
CA GLY A 267 0.34 8.92 -20.33
C GLY A 267 0.77 7.46 -20.22
N ASP A 268 2.01 7.18 -20.65
CA ASP A 268 2.60 5.84 -20.56
C ASP A 268 3.12 5.57 -19.14
N ALA A 269 2.28 4.96 -18.29
CA ALA A 269 2.65 4.50 -16.96
C ALA A 269 2.49 2.97 -16.86
N PRO A 270 3.57 2.20 -16.58
CA PRO A 270 3.50 0.74 -16.52
C PRO A 270 2.73 0.23 -15.30
N LEU A 271 2.67 1.04 -14.25
CA LEU A 271 1.87 0.82 -13.05
C LEU A 271 1.06 2.09 -12.79
N THR A 272 -0.20 1.92 -12.39
CA THR A 272 -1.12 3.03 -12.14
C THR A 272 -1.75 2.93 -10.76
N GLY A 273 -1.16 2.18 -9.83
CA GLY A 273 -1.73 1.91 -8.50
C GLY A 273 -0.74 2.21 -7.36
N LEU A 274 -1.17 1.91 -6.13
CA LEU A 274 -0.31 1.95 -4.95
C LEU A 274 0.75 0.86 -5.01
N VAL A 275 1.95 1.19 -4.56
CA VAL A 275 3.04 0.25 -4.35
C VAL A 275 3.37 0.19 -2.87
N ALA A 276 3.55 -1.03 -2.35
CA ALA A 276 3.86 -1.22 -0.93
C ALA A 276 5.22 -0.59 -0.58
N GLY A 277 5.21 0.37 0.34
CA GLY A 277 6.41 1.04 0.85
C GLY A 277 7.00 2.14 -0.04
N VAL A 278 6.50 2.32 -1.27
CA VAL A 278 6.99 3.33 -2.24
C VAL A 278 5.98 4.46 -2.34
N ARG A 279 6.41 5.69 -2.02
CA ARG A 279 5.57 6.88 -2.15
C ARG A 279 5.41 7.29 -3.60
N HIS A 280 4.22 7.81 -3.90
CA HIS A 280 3.92 8.51 -5.12
C HIS A 280 3.18 9.79 -4.82
N ARG A 281 3.42 10.81 -5.66
CA ARG A 281 2.65 12.03 -5.66
C ARG A 281 1.44 11.85 -6.54
N TRP A 282 0.26 11.87 -5.93
CA TRP A 282 -1.02 11.83 -6.63
C TRP A 282 -1.62 13.22 -6.67
N GLU A 283 -2.06 13.64 -7.85
CA GLU A 283 -2.73 14.91 -8.04
C GLU A 283 -4.12 14.65 -8.63
N MET A 284 -5.15 15.17 -7.96
CA MET A 284 -6.45 15.38 -8.57
C MET A 284 -6.52 16.81 -9.09
N ARG A 285 -6.42 16.96 -10.41
CA ARG A 285 -6.43 18.24 -11.12
C ARG A 285 -7.82 18.51 -11.67
N VAL A 286 -8.41 19.64 -11.28
CA VAL A 286 -9.74 20.06 -11.75
C VAL A 286 -9.56 21.02 -12.91
N LEU A 287 -10.13 20.67 -14.06
CA LEU A 287 -10.28 21.53 -15.24
C LEU A 287 -11.73 22.06 -15.31
N PRO A 288 -12.03 23.04 -16.16
CA PRO A 288 -13.41 23.48 -16.38
C PRO A 288 -14.33 22.37 -16.92
N ASP A 289 -13.77 21.41 -17.66
CA ASP A 289 -14.50 20.39 -18.41
C ASP A 289 -14.10 18.94 -18.08
N ALA A 290 -13.22 18.70 -17.12
CA ALA A 290 -12.82 17.36 -16.69
C ALA A 290 -12.11 17.39 -15.33
N VAL A 291 -12.00 16.23 -14.69
CA VAL A 291 -11.08 15.99 -13.56
C VAL A 291 -10.04 14.97 -14.00
N LEU A 292 -8.77 15.25 -13.73
CA LEU A 292 -7.64 14.37 -14.06
C LEU A 292 -7.01 13.81 -12.79
N ALA A 293 -6.50 12.60 -12.88
CA ALA A 293 -5.65 11.98 -11.88
C ALA A 293 -4.25 11.83 -12.46
N LEU A 294 -3.26 12.39 -11.78
CA LEU A 294 -1.86 12.25 -12.15
C LEU A 294 -1.10 11.46 -11.07
N ARG A 295 -0.23 10.55 -11.51
CA ARG A 295 0.78 9.87 -10.68
C ARG A 295 2.14 10.42 -11.09
N ASP A 296 2.83 11.10 -10.18
CA ASP A 296 4.14 11.71 -10.40
C ASP A 296 4.18 12.63 -11.65
N GLY A 297 3.08 13.34 -11.91
CA GLY A 297 2.94 14.24 -13.07
C GLY A 297 2.50 13.57 -14.38
N VAL A 298 2.28 12.25 -14.40
CA VAL A 298 1.75 11.51 -15.55
C VAL A 298 0.24 11.28 -15.39
N VAL A 299 -0.56 11.65 -16.37
CA VAL A 299 -2.03 11.41 -16.35
C VAL A 299 -2.31 9.91 -16.44
N VAL A 300 -2.92 9.35 -15.40
CA VAL A 300 -3.24 7.91 -15.28
C VAL A 300 -4.73 7.60 -15.31
N ALA A 301 -5.57 8.58 -14.98
CA ALA A 301 -7.03 8.49 -15.15
C ALA A 301 -7.63 9.87 -15.40
N TYR A 302 -8.83 9.92 -15.97
CA TYR A 302 -9.61 11.14 -16.08
C TYR A 302 -11.11 10.82 -16.07
N GLU A 303 -11.91 11.83 -15.76
CA GLU A 303 -13.37 11.77 -15.80
C GLU A 303 -13.90 13.06 -16.42
N PRO A 304 -14.58 13.02 -17.57
CA PRO A 304 -15.11 14.20 -18.25
C PRO A 304 -16.37 14.73 -17.55
N VAL A 305 -16.20 15.35 -16.39
CA VAL A 305 -17.26 16.02 -15.63
C VAL A 305 -16.86 17.45 -15.29
N ALA A 306 -17.86 18.33 -15.17
CA ALA A 306 -17.68 19.69 -14.68
C ALA A 306 -18.21 19.80 -13.24
N ILE A 307 -17.34 20.14 -12.29
CA ILE A 307 -17.75 20.44 -10.91
C ILE A 307 -18.41 21.82 -10.90
N LYS A 308 -19.63 21.94 -10.37
CA LYS A 308 -20.40 23.20 -10.37
C LYS A 308 -20.11 24.05 -9.15
N GLU A 309 -19.77 23.40 -8.05
CA GLU A 309 -19.57 24.03 -6.77
C GLU A 309 -18.24 24.79 -6.78
N PRO A 310 -18.24 26.09 -6.46
CA PRO A 310 -17.05 26.91 -6.55
C PRO A 310 -16.01 26.62 -5.46
N VAL A 311 -16.43 25.92 -4.40
CA VAL A 311 -15.61 25.57 -3.25
C VAL A 311 -15.88 24.12 -2.87
N VAL A 312 -14.80 23.37 -2.66
CA VAL A 312 -14.83 21.97 -2.22
C VAL A 312 -13.81 21.75 -1.11
N HIS A 313 -14.04 20.74 -0.28
CA HIS A 313 -13.16 20.36 0.81
C HIS A 313 -12.57 18.97 0.55
N PRO A 314 -11.24 18.84 0.42
CA PRO A 314 -10.60 17.55 0.25
C PRO A 314 -10.71 16.68 1.50
N ARG A 315 -10.99 15.39 1.31
CA ARG A 315 -10.92 14.35 2.32
C ARG A 315 -10.06 13.21 1.83
N ILE A 316 -9.11 12.77 2.64
CA ILE A 316 -8.28 11.59 2.38
C ILE A 316 -8.83 10.46 3.22
N ARG A 317 -9.10 9.30 2.61
CA ARG A 317 -9.43 8.06 3.30
C ARG A 317 -8.38 7.02 2.98
N ILE A 318 -7.92 6.29 3.99
CA ILE A 318 -6.96 5.20 3.86
C ILE A 318 -7.58 3.96 4.48
N ASP A 319 -7.81 2.92 3.67
CA ASP A 319 -8.28 1.60 4.11
C ASP A 319 -7.16 0.56 4.00
N GLY A 320 -7.14 -0.41 4.92
CA GLY A 320 -6.19 -1.52 4.89
C GLY A 320 -4.73 -1.11 5.17
N GLY A 321 -4.53 0.07 5.75
CA GLY A 321 -3.24 0.64 6.11
C GLY A 321 -2.48 1.33 4.97
N GLY A 322 -1.59 2.24 5.33
CA GLY A 322 -0.82 3.04 4.37
C GLY A 322 0.10 4.04 5.07
N PHE A 323 0.84 4.79 4.27
CA PHE A 323 1.67 5.89 4.74
C PHE A 323 1.19 7.19 4.13
N LEU A 324 0.92 8.19 4.98
CA LEU A 324 0.57 9.54 4.57
C LEU A 324 1.75 10.46 4.84
N ASP A 325 2.17 11.18 3.81
CA ASP A 325 3.44 11.91 3.82
C ASP A 325 3.28 13.40 3.57
N ALA A 326 2.52 13.79 2.55
CA ALA A 326 2.27 15.19 2.26
C ALA A 326 0.86 15.43 1.73
N PHE A 327 0.33 16.64 1.96
CA PHE A 327 -0.88 17.13 1.33
C PHE A 327 -0.78 18.61 0.98
N GLY A 328 -1.36 18.98 -0.16
CA GLY A 328 -1.48 20.37 -0.57
C GLY A 328 -2.70 20.61 -1.44
N VAL A 329 -3.13 21.87 -1.48
CA VAL A 329 -4.23 22.33 -2.34
C VAL A 329 -3.75 23.47 -3.22
N GLY A 330 -4.30 23.59 -4.42
CA GLY A 330 -4.09 24.73 -5.30
C GLY A 330 -5.40 25.26 -5.86
N GLY A 331 -5.42 26.54 -6.25
CA GLY A 331 -6.62 27.26 -6.66
C GLY A 331 -6.53 28.73 -6.24
N VAL A 332 -7.67 29.37 -5.98
CA VAL A 332 -7.69 30.71 -5.39
C VAL A 332 -7.41 30.60 -3.89
N PRO A 333 -6.51 31.43 -3.32
CA PRO A 333 -6.27 31.45 -1.89
C PRO A 333 -7.56 31.71 -1.10
N GLU A 334 -7.90 30.78 -0.22
CA GLU A 334 -9.06 30.86 0.66
C GLU A 334 -8.60 30.76 2.11
N ARG A 335 -9.31 31.45 3.01
CA ARG A 335 -8.99 31.42 4.44
C ARG A 335 -9.41 30.06 5.02
N CYS A 336 -8.45 29.32 5.56
CA CYS A 336 -8.71 28.16 6.39
C CYS A 336 -9.44 28.60 7.68
N LEU A 337 -10.59 27.99 7.97
CA LEU A 337 -11.33 28.20 9.21
C LEU A 337 -11.32 26.89 10.01
N PRO A 338 -10.72 26.88 11.22
CA PRO A 338 -10.79 25.73 12.11
C PRO A 338 -12.25 25.35 12.32
N THR A 339 -12.59 24.12 11.95
CA THR A 339 -13.95 23.61 11.99
C THR A 339 -13.99 22.39 12.88
N GLU A 340 -14.95 22.37 13.80
CA GLU A 340 -15.20 21.26 14.72
C GLU A 340 -16.62 20.72 14.46
N VAL A 341 -16.77 19.40 14.46
CA VAL A 341 -18.08 18.73 14.31
C VAL A 341 -18.37 18.00 15.61
N ILE A 342 -19.47 18.36 16.25
CA ILE A 342 -19.87 17.85 17.57
C ILE A 342 -21.18 17.09 17.41
N PRO A 343 -21.22 15.77 17.61
CA PRO A 343 -22.46 15.01 17.58
C PRO A 343 -23.46 15.51 18.64
N LEU A 344 -24.70 15.81 18.26
CA LEU A 344 -25.75 16.29 19.18
C LEU A 344 -26.48 15.13 19.88
N LEU A 345 -25.72 14.20 20.46
CA LEU A 345 -26.25 13.10 21.28
C LEU A 345 -26.81 13.59 22.64
N ARG A 346 -26.38 14.78 23.06
CA ARG A 346 -26.77 15.50 24.26
C ARG A 346 -26.72 17.00 23.98
N ASP A 347 -27.26 17.80 24.89
CA ASP A 347 -27.11 19.26 24.81
C ASP A 347 -25.64 19.63 24.69
N ALA A 348 -25.34 20.51 23.73
CA ALA A 348 -23.99 20.96 23.43
C ALA A 348 -23.88 22.47 23.67
N GLU A 349 -22.74 22.91 24.18
CA GLU A 349 -22.41 24.32 24.30
C GLU A 349 -21.70 24.79 23.03
N VAL A 350 -22.06 25.99 22.56
CA VAL A 350 -21.35 26.64 21.46
C VAL A 350 -20.12 27.33 22.07
N PRO A 351 -18.90 26.99 21.62
CA PRO A 351 -17.67 27.60 22.13
C PRO A 351 -17.66 29.13 22.00
N GLU A 352 -17.11 29.84 22.99
CA GLU A 352 -17.08 31.32 23.00
C GLU A 352 -16.23 31.92 21.86
N ASP A 353 -15.29 31.14 21.34
CA ASP A 353 -14.43 31.48 20.22
C ASP A 353 -15.03 31.07 18.86
N ALA A 354 -16.27 30.58 18.82
CA ALA A 354 -17.01 30.36 17.60
C ALA A 354 -17.30 31.69 16.87
N VAL A 355 -16.97 31.76 15.59
CA VAL A 355 -17.34 32.88 14.70
C VAL A 355 -18.65 32.59 13.96
N ALA A 356 -18.98 31.32 13.76
CA ALA A 356 -20.24 30.86 13.21
C ALA A 356 -20.54 29.44 13.71
N ALA A 357 -21.81 29.04 13.72
CA ALA A 357 -22.20 27.68 14.02
C ALA A 357 -23.44 27.28 13.20
N LYS A 358 -23.54 25.99 12.87
CA LYS A 358 -24.62 25.41 12.09
C LYS A 358 -25.07 24.10 12.72
N ILE A 359 -26.33 23.75 12.55
CA ILE A 359 -26.82 22.38 12.76
C ILE A 359 -26.89 21.70 11.39
N VAL A 360 -26.22 20.56 11.26
CA VAL A 360 -26.24 19.71 10.07
C VAL A 360 -26.98 18.43 10.42
N THR A 361 -28.02 18.09 9.65
CA THR A 361 -28.89 16.94 9.92
C THR A 361 -28.94 16.05 8.68
N PRO A 362 -28.45 14.80 8.76
CA PRO A 362 -28.73 13.79 7.74
C PRO A 362 -30.24 13.54 7.64
N GLU A 363 -30.77 13.58 6.42
CA GLU A 363 -32.20 13.38 6.14
C GLU A 363 -32.42 12.14 5.24
N PRO A 364 -33.62 11.52 5.29
CA PRO A 364 -33.96 10.41 4.40
C PRO A 364 -33.78 10.75 2.92
N GLY A 365 -33.44 9.75 2.10
CA GLY A 365 -33.28 9.95 0.65
C GLY A 365 -31.96 10.62 0.24
N ASN A 366 -30.93 10.51 1.09
CA ASN A 366 -29.60 11.08 0.85
C ASN A 366 -29.66 12.61 0.67
N GLN A 367 -30.28 13.27 1.64
CA GLN A 367 -30.41 14.71 1.77
C GLN A 367 -29.73 15.18 3.06
N VAL A 368 -29.35 16.45 3.12
CA VAL A 368 -28.70 17.05 4.30
C VAL A 368 -29.33 18.40 4.58
N GLY A 369 -30.01 18.50 5.71
CA GLY A 369 -30.54 19.76 6.23
C GLY A 369 -29.44 20.57 6.91
N VAL A 370 -29.36 21.86 6.61
CA VAL A 370 -28.40 22.79 7.23
C VAL A 370 -29.15 23.98 7.79
N THR A 371 -28.98 24.25 9.08
CA THR A 371 -29.60 25.40 9.75
C THR A 371 -28.52 26.26 10.40
N ASP A 372 -28.42 27.52 9.99
CA ASP A 372 -27.54 28.49 10.64
C ASP A 372 -28.04 28.83 12.04
N LEU A 373 -27.12 28.89 13.01
CA LEU A 373 -27.45 29.32 14.36
C LEU A 373 -27.31 30.85 14.49
N PRO A 374 -28.26 31.53 15.17
CA PRO A 374 -28.14 32.96 15.44
C PRO A 374 -26.85 33.29 16.19
N ALA A 375 -26.26 34.44 15.85
CA ALA A 375 -25.13 34.99 16.60
C ALA A 375 -25.46 35.11 18.10
N GLY A 376 -24.59 34.60 18.96
CA GLY A 376 -24.79 34.59 20.41
C GLY A 376 -25.52 33.37 20.98
N THR A 377 -25.90 32.39 20.14
CA THR A 377 -26.38 31.09 20.63
C THR A 377 -25.31 30.44 21.51
N ARG A 378 -25.66 30.11 22.76
CA ARG A 378 -24.73 29.49 23.73
C ARG A 378 -24.94 28.00 23.92
N LYS A 379 -26.17 27.52 23.72
CA LYS A 379 -26.54 26.12 23.93
C LYS A 379 -27.42 25.65 22.78
N VAL A 380 -27.20 24.42 22.37
CA VAL A 380 -27.97 23.70 21.36
C VAL A 380 -28.50 22.43 22.01
N ALA A 381 -29.80 22.19 21.89
CA ALA A 381 -30.42 21.01 22.46
C ALA A 381 -29.96 19.73 21.75
N ALA A 382 -29.97 18.61 22.47
CA ALA A 382 -29.77 17.29 21.89
C ALA A 382 -30.73 17.05 20.72
N ALA A 383 -30.20 16.53 19.61
CA ALA A 383 -30.97 16.23 18.41
C ALA A 383 -30.20 15.19 17.58
N HIS A 384 -30.49 13.90 17.77
CA HIS A 384 -29.91 12.84 16.93
C HIS A 384 -30.80 12.61 15.69
N PRO A 385 -30.25 12.47 14.46
CA PRO A 385 -28.83 12.31 14.11
C PRO A 385 -28.07 13.61 13.77
N ALA A 386 -28.54 14.77 14.23
CA ALA A 386 -27.91 16.04 13.90
C ALA A 386 -26.54 16.25 14.56
N GLN A 387 -25.77 17.15 13.95
CA GLN A 387 -24.42 17.53 14.35
C GLN A 387 -24.34 19.04 14.46
N LEU A 388 -23.64 19.53 15.48
CA LEU A 388 -23.27 20.93 15.61
C LEU A 388 -21.91 21.14 14.95
N VAL A 389 -21.90 21.95 13.90
CA VAL A 389 -20.69 22.38 13.21
C VAL A 389 -20.32 23.76 13.73
N VAL A 390 -19.11 23.88 14.28
CA VAL A 390 -18.59 25.13 14.84
C VAL A 390 -17.41 25.61 14.01
N PHE A 391 -17.49 26.82 13.49
CA PHE A 391 -16.37 27.52 12.85
C PHE A 391 -15.74 28.41 13.90
N ARG A 392 -14.47 28.18 14.23
CA ARG A 392 -13.75 28.93 15.25
C ARG A 392 -12.85 30.00 14.64
N LYS A 393 -12.35 30.91 15.47
CA LYS A 393 -11.33 31.88 15.05
C LYS A 393 -10.05 31.15 14.57
N PRO A 394 -9.28 31.70 13.63
CA PRO A 394 -8.10 31.00 13.09
C PRO A 394 -7.02 30.66 14.13
N GLU A 395 -6.90 31.47 15.18
CA GLU A 395 -5.98 31.24 16.29
C GLU A 395 -6.45 30.13 17.25
N SER A 396 -7.73 29.75 17.19
CA SER A 396 -8.29 28.70 18.04
C SER A 396 -7.84 27.32 17.57
N ARG A 397 -7.45 26.48 18.53
CA ARG A 397 -7.14 25.06 18.29
C ARG A 397 -8.26 24.19 18.89
N PRO A 398 -9.16 23.62 18.06
CA PRO A 398 -10.20 22.74 18.57
C PRO A 398 -9.60 21.41 19.03
N GLY A 399 -9.47 21.21 20.34
CA GLY A 399 -8.97 19.95 20.90
C GLY A 399 -7.44 19.83 20.98
N THR A 400 -6.98 18.64 21.35
CA THR A 400 -5.56 18.32 21.52
C THR A 400 -5.00 17.58 20.33
N LEU A 401 -3.68 17.68 20.11
CA LEU A 401 -3.00 16.87 19.11
C LEU A 401 -3.17 15.37 19.42
N PRO A 402 -3.33 14.53 18.39
CA PRO A 402 -3.34 13.08 18.58
C PRO A 402 -1.99 12.61 19.11
N LYS A 403 -2.02 11.59 19.97
CA LYS A 403 -0.80 10.90 20.39
C LYS A 403 -0.42 9.90 19.30
N LEU A 404 0.79 10.02 18.78
CA LEU A 404 1.33 9.10 17.78
C LEU A 404 2.45 8.29 18.42
N ALA A 405 2.32 6.96 18.41
CA ALA A 405 3.37 6.07 18.86
C ALA A 405 4.44 5.89 17.78
N ASP A 406 5.71 5.89 18.17
CA ASP A 406 6.79 5.49 17.27
C ASP A 406 6.68 3.98 16.96
N ARG A 407 6.79 3.64 15.69
CA ARG A 407 6.69 2.27 15.18
C ARG A 407 7.99 1.88 14.48
N PRO A 408 8.34 0.59 14.51
CA PRO A 408 9.50 0.10 13.78
C PRO A 408 9.32 0.36 12.27
N GLY A 409 10.45 0.59 11.59
CA GLY A 409 10.51 0.70 10.14
C GLY A 409 10.16 -0.61 9.42
N GLY A 410 10.10 -0.56 8.10
CA GLY A 410 9.90 -1.74 7.24
C GLY A 410 8.56 -1.77 6.49
N ILE A 411 8.42 -2.72 5.57
CA ILE A 411 7.20 -2.97 4.79
C ILE A 411 6.27 -3.86 5.63
N LYS A 412 4.98 -3.51 5.73
CA LYS A 412 4.00 -4.40 6.36
C LYS A 412 3.77 -5.59 5.44
N ILE A 413 3.67 -6.77 6.03
CA ILE A 413 3.58 -8.03 5.32
C ILE A 413 2.21 -8.63 5.62
N GLY A 414 1.49 -9.05 4.58
CA GLY A 414 0.27 -9.83 4.76
C GLY A 414 0.55 -11.23 5.30
N GLY A 415 -0.45 -11.86 5.90
CA GLY A 415 -0.37 -13.29 6.26
C GLY A 415 -0.19 -14.16 5.00
N PRO A 416 0.37 -15.37 5.16
CA PRO A 416 0.43 -16.35 4.08
C PRO A 416 -0.97 -16.83 3.70
N ARG A 417 -1.16 -17.25 2.45
CA ARG A 417 -2.40 -17.84 1.94
C ARG A 417 -2.16 -19.26 1.46
N LEU A 418 -3.21 -20.08 1.56
CA LEU A 418 -3.17 -21.47 1.17
C LEU A 418 -4.42 -21.80 0.36
N HIS A 419 -4.22 -22.20 -0.89
CA HIS A 419 -5.28 -22.56 -1.82
C HIS A 419 -5.15 -24.02 -2.24
N VAL A 420 -6.30 -24.67 -2.45
CA VAL A 420 -6.39 -26.07 -2.85
C VAL A 420 -7.30 -26.17 -4.06
N MET A 421 -6.84 -26.87 -5.09
CA MET A 421 -7.59 -27.11 -6.31
C MET A 421 -7.26 -28.50 -6.86
N HIS A 422 -8.25 -29.26 -7.28
CA HIS A 422 -8.02 -30.52 -7.96
C HIS A 422 -7.65 -30.29 -9.44
N GLU A 423 -6.96 -31.23 -10.08
CA GLU A 423 -6.51 -31.08 -11.48
C GLU A 423 -7.66 -30.97 -12.50
N ASP A 424 -8.89 -31.31 -12.13
CA ASP A 424 -10.11 -31.07 -12.93
C ASP A 424 -10.71 -29.66 -12.76
N GLY A 425 -10.10 -28.81 -11.92
CA GLY A 425 -10.56 -27.46 -11.61
C GLY A 425 -11.55 -27.35 -10.44
N SER A 426 -11.97 -28.48 -9.84
CA SER A 426 -12.81 -28.44 -8.63
C SER A 426 -12.04 -27.85 -7.44
N ARG A 427 -12.76 -27.11 -6.58
CA ARG A 427 -12.19 -26.37 -5.44
C ARG A 427 -13.13 -26.39 -4.23
N PRO A 428 -12.60 -26.32 -3.00
CA PRO A 428 -13.43 -26.15 -1.80
C PRO A 428 -14.40 -24.96 -1.93
N PRO A 429 -15.62 -25.04 -1.37
CA PRO A 429 -16.10 -26.07 -0.45
C PRO A 429 -16.63 -27.35 -1.13
N GLN A 430 -16.57 -27.47 -2.47
CA GLN A 430 -16.97 -28.70 -3.14
C GLN A 430 -16.04 -29.87 -2.77
N PRO A 431 -16.57 -31.07 -2.48
CA PRO A 431 -15.73 -32.25 -2.28
C PRO A 431 -14.85 -32.52 -3.50
N LEU A 432 -13.55 -32.66 -3.28
CA LEU A 432 -12.56 -32.92 -4.33
C LEU A 432 -12.55 -34.41 -4.70
N PRO A 433 -12.33 -34.78 -5.96
CA PRO A 433 -12.20 -36.19 -6.34
C PRO A 433 -11.11 -36.92 -5.53
N HIS A 434 -11.38 -38.18 -5.15
CA HIS A 434 -10.41 -39.04 -4.44
C HIS A 434 -9.34 -39.67 -5.36
N HIS A 435 -9.39 -39.35 -6.64
CA HIS A 435 -8.47 -39.82 -7.67
C HIS A 435 -7.86 -38.61 -8.36
N GLY A 436 -6.70 -38.78 -9.00
CA GLY A 436 -6.00 -37.67 -9.65
C GLY A 436 -5.07 -36.95 -8.68
N ARG A 437 -4.83 -35.67 -8.95
CA ARG A 437 -3.90 -34.84 -8.17
C ARG A 437 -4.56 -33.57 -7.67
N ILE A 438 -4.13 -33.15 -6.49
CA ILE A 438 -4.57 -31.93 -5.83
C ILE A 438 -3.40 -30.95 -5.82
N LEU A 439 -3.58 -29.80 -6.46
CA LEU A 439 -2.67 -28.68 -6.39
C LEU A 439 -2.87 -27.93 -5.08
N VAL A 440 -1.82 -27.84 -4.28
CA VAL A 440 -1.72 -26.95 -3.13
C VAL A 440 -0.85 -25.77 -3.53
N THR A 441 -1.41 -24.57 -3.43
CA THR A 441 -0.71 -23.32 -3.68
C THR A 441 -0.51 -22.59 -2.35
N ALA A 442 0.74 -22.48 -1.92
CA ALA A 442 1.17 -21.70 -0.77
C ALA A 442 1.70 -20.34 -1.26
N GLU A 443 1.01 -19.26 -0.91
CA GLU A 443 1.44 -17.89 -1.22
C GLU A 443 2.00 -17.25 0.05
N ILE A 444 3.26 -16.85 0.00
CA ILE A 444 3.95 -16.19 1.10
C ILE A 444 4.03 -14.71 0.75
N ASN A 445 3.46 -13.85 1.59
CA ASN A 445 3.55 -12.40 1.42
C ASN A 445 4.66 -11.77 2.28
N ALA A 446 5.43 -12.62 2.98
CA ALA A 446 6.43 -12.25 3.96
C ALA A 446 7.84 -12.22 3.41
N ILE A 447 8.57 -11.15 3.71
CA ILE A 447 10.01 -11.02 3.52
C ILE A 447 10.72 -11.54 4.77
N GLY A 448 11.95 -12.06 4.64
CA GLY A 448 12.81 -12.33 5.79
C GLY A 448 12.46 -13.62 6.52
N HIS A 449 12.01 -14.63 5.79
CA HIS A 449 11.81 -15.98 6.31
C HIS A 449 12.96 -16.91 5.86
N ARG A 450 13.16 -18.02 6.57
CA ARG A 450 14.20 -19.02 6.24
C ARG A 450 13.64 -20.24 5.51
N GLY A 451 12.33 -20.44 5.56
CA GLY A 451 11.69 -21.56 4.89
C GLY A 451 10.19 -21.64 5.18
N ILE A 452 9.57 -22.64 4.57
CA ILE A 452 8.18 -23.01 4.82
C ILE A 452 8.04 -24.48 5.18
N GLU A 453 7.02 -24.78 5.96
CA GLU A 453 6.58 -26.12 6.27
C GLU A 453 5.11 -26.29 5.89
N LEU A 454 4.78 -27.39 5.23
CA LEU A 454 3.41 -27.79 4.95
C LEU A 454 3.10 -29.06 5.74
N GLU A 455 2.04 -29.02 6.52
CA GLU A 455 1.50 -30.14 7.28
C GLU A 455 0.15 -30.55 6.70
N LEU A 456 -0.09 -31.86 6.62
CA LEU A 456 -1.36 -32.48 6.27
C LEU A 456 -1.80 -33.37 7.43
N ASP A 457 -2.96 -33.06 8.01
CA ASP A 457 -3.54 -33.75 9.17
C ASP A 457 -2.55 -33.86 10.36
N GLY A 458 -1.78 -32.79 10.59
CA GLY A 458 -0.77 -32.70 11.64
C GLY A 458 0.53 -33.45 11.34
N ARG A 459 0.67 -34.06 10.16
CA ARG A 459 1.93 -34.66 9.68
C ARG A 459 2.60 -33.71 8.71
N ARG A 460 3.86 -33.35 8.96
CA ARG A 460 4.68 -32.60 7.99
C ARG A 460 4.86 -33.41 6.70
N ILE A 461 4.51 -32.81 5.57
CA ILE A 461 4.67 -33.38 4.23
C ILE A 461 5.67 -32.61 3.36
N VAL A 462 5.96 -31.36 3.71
CA VAL A 462 6.98 -30.53 3.06
C VAL A 462 7.73 -29.71 4.11
N ALA A 463 9.05 -29.61 3.96
CA ALA A 463 9.90 -28.55 4.47
C ALA A 463 10.77 -28.04 3.33
N LEU A 464 10.65 -26.76 2.99
CA LEU A 464 11.48 -26.13 1.94
C LEU A 464 12.27 -24.96 2.52
N PRO A 465 13.61 -24.98 2.49
CA PRO A 465 14.38 -23.75 2.65
C PRO A 465 14.05 -22.81 1.51
N THR A 466 13.87 -21.53 1.83
CA THR A 466 13.59 -20.47 0.85
C THR A 466 14.71 -19.45 0.76
N ASN A 467 15.87 -19.77 1.35
CA ASN A 467 17.00 -18.89 1.52
C ASN A 467 18.27 -19.34 0.77
N GLU A 468 18.11 -19.97 -0.41
CA GLU A 468 19.24 -20.59 -1.15
C GLU A 468 20.45 -19.67 -1.35
N GLN A 469 20.24 -18.38 -1.60
CA GLN A 469 21.31 -17.39 -1.81
C GLN A 469 21.17 -16.15 -0.89
N GLY A 470 20.45 -16.25 0.23
CA GLY A 470 20.19 -15.13 1.15
C GLY A 470 18.77 -15.16 1.67
N ALA A 471 18.33 -14.14 2.42
CA ALA A 471 16.98 -14.08 2.98
C ALA A 471 15.91 -14.33 1.91
N ALA A 472 14.87 -15.07 2.29
CA ALA A 472 13.76 -15.38 1.41
C ALA A 472 12.82 -14.20 1.22
N VAL A 473 12.08 -14.26 0.12
CA VAL A 473 11.17 -13.22 -0.35
C VAL A 473 9.75 -13.76 -0.47
N PRO A 474 8.73 -12.87 -0.54
CA PRO A 474 7.40 -13.25 -0.95
C PRO A 474 7.40 -14.08 -2.24
N GLY A 475 6.45 -14.99 -2.36
CA GLY A 475 6.32 -15.81 -3.56
C GLY A 475 5.36 -16.97 -3.43
N ARG A 476 5.12 -17.62 -4.57
CA ARG A 476 4.19 -18.73 -4.72
C ARG A 476 4.95 -20.06 -4.79
N HIS A 477 4.54 -21.00 -3.97
CA HIS A 477 5.02 -22.38 -3.94
C HIS A 477 3.87 -23.32 -4.27
N GLU A 478 4.11 -24.24 -5.18
CA GLU A 478 3.09 -25.16 -5.67
C GLU A 478 3.51 -26.61 -5.45
N PHE A 479 2.56 -27.41 -5.00
CA PHE A 479 2.76 -28.81 -4.67
C PHE A 479 1.60 -29.64 -5.21
N TRP A 480 1.91 -30.72 -5.94
CA TRP A 480 0.92 -31.74 -6.29
C TRP A 480 0.88 -32.80 -5.19
N LEU A 481 -0.31 -33.07 -4.67
CA LEU A 481 -0.61 -34.19 -3.79
C LEU A 481 -1.32 -35.29 -4.57
N ASP A 482 -0.91 -36.55 -4.38
CA ASP A 482 -1.65 -37.71 -4.90
C ASP A 482 -2.92 -37.95 -4.08
N ALA A 483 -4.09 -37.70 -4.68
CA ALA A 483 -5.38 -37.83 -4.01
C ALA A 483 -5.64 -39.27 -3.51
N LYS A 484 -5.04 -40.29 -4.14
CA LYS A 484 -5.22 -41.69 -3.75
C LYS A 484 -4.51 -42.05 -2.44
N LYS A 485 -3.52 -41.25 -2.03
CA LYS A 485 -2.80 -41.44 -0.76
C LYS A 485 -3.53 -40.80 0.42
N LEU A 486 -4.62 -40.09 0.16
CA LEU A 486 -5.46 -39.45 1.15
C LEU A 486 -6.65 -40.35 1.52
N ALA A 487 -7.15 -40.24 2.75
CA ALA A 487 -8.29 -41.04 3.20
C ALA A 487 -9.59 -40.58 2.51
N PRO A 488 -10.34 -41.47 1.82
CA PRO A 488 -11.61 -41.09 1.19
C PRO A 488 -12.65 -40.63 2.23
N GLY A 489 -13.43 -39.59 1.91
CA GLY A 489 -14.48 -39.09 2.80
C GLY A 489 -13.96 -38.41 4.08
N SER A 490 -12.65 -38.18 4.21
CA SER A 490 -12.09 -37.40 5.31
C SER A 490 -12.10 -35.90 5.00
N HIS A 491 -12.13 -35.11 6.08
CA HIS A 491 -11.78 -33.70 6.02
C HIS A 491 -10.26 -33.63 6.19
N ALA A 492 -9.55 -33.37 5.10
CA ALA A 492 -8.11 -33.16 5.12
C ALA A 492 -7.81 -31.73 5.55
N ARG A 493 -6.97 -31.56 6.59
CA ARG A 493 -6.53 -30.27 7.10
C ARG A 493 -5.11 -29.99 6.63
N LEU A 494 -4.93 -28.93 5.86
CA LEU A 494 -3.62 -28.42 5.49
C LEU A 494 -3.27 -27.22 6.36
N LYS A 495 -2.03 -27.20 6.85
CA LYS A 495 -1.45 -26.08 7.59
C LYS A 495 -0.13 -25.68 6.95
N LEU A 496 -0.02 -24.40 6.62
CA LEU A 496 1.21 -23.77 6.14
C LEU A 496 1.84 -22.99 7.30
N SER A 497 3.11 -23.23 7.57
CA SER A 497 3.92 -22.48 8.54
C SER A 497 5.06 -21.77 7.80
N VAL A 498 5.12 -20.44 7.92
CA VAL A 498 6.25 -19.63 7.42
C VAL A 498 7.21 -19.39 8.56
N LEU A 499 8.46 -19.85 8.42
CA LEU A 499 9.47 -19.82 9.48
C LEU A 499 10.29 -18.52 9.39
N PRO A 500 10.24 -17.64 10.40
CA PRO A 500 11.05 -16.42 10.42
C PRO A 500 12.55 -16.70 10.38
N ALA A 501 13.32 -15.80 9.76
CA ALA A 501 14.78 -15.92 9.71
C ALA A 501 15.45 -15.73 11.08
N ASP A 502 14.81 -14.98 11.99
CA ASP A 502 15.28 -14.73 13.35
C ASP A 502 14.90 -15.83 14.36
N HIS A 503 14.34 -16.95 13.88
CA HIS A 503 13.83 -18.05 14.70
C HIS A 503 12.66 -17.65 15.62
N GLY A 504 11.96 -16.55 15.32
CA GLY A 504 10.71 -16.17 15.97
C GLY A 504 9.57 -17.17 15.74
N GLU A 505 8.39 -16.85 16.28
CA GLU A 505 7.20 -17.69 16.14
C GLU A 505 6.76 -17.79 14.66
N PRO A 506 6.47 -19.00 14.15
CA PRO A 506 5.96 -19.17 12.80
C PRO A 506 4.63 -18.47 12.56
N VAL A 507 4.50 -17.81 11.42
CA VAL A 507 3.20 -17.33 10.95
C VAL A 507 2.50 -18.50 10.25
N THR A 508 1.30 -18.84 10.72
CA THR A 508 0.58 -20.02 10.22
C THR A 508 -0.75 -19.64 9.57
N THR A 509 -1.15 -20.43 8.58
CA THR A 509 -2.48 -20.38 7.96
C THR A 509 -2.94 -21.79 7.67
N GLU A 510 -4.25 -22.01 7.65
CA GLU A 510 -4.83 -23.33 7.50
C GLU A 510 -6.03 -23.32 6.57
N THR A 511 -6.25 -24.46 5.91
CA THR A 511 -7.44 -24.71 5.11
C THR A 511 -7.88 -26.16 5.26
N VAL A 512 -9.17 -26.41 5.10
CA VAL A 512 -9.78 -27.75 5.19
C VAL A 512 -10.52 -28.03 3.89
N PHE A 513 -10.37 -29.24 3.36
CA PHE A 513 -11.12 -29.70 2.20
C PHE A 513 -11.64 -31.13 2.42
N GLU A 514 -12.77 -31.43 1.80
CA GLU A 514 -13.37 -32.77 1.83
C GLU A 514 -12.97 -33.54 0.57
N LEU A 515 -12.65 -34.82 0.73
CA LEU A 515 -12.49 -35.74 -0.40
C LEU A 515 -13.80 -36.49 -0.66
N GLY A 516 -14.25 -36.47 -1.91
CA GLY A 516 -15.40 -37.23 -2.37
C GLY A 516 -15.28 -38.72 -2.02
N LYS A 517 -16.41 -39.34 -1.70
CA LYS A 517 -16.46 -40.78 -1.41
C LYS A 517 -16.07 -41.58 -2.65
N THR A 518 -15.43 -42.72 -2.44
CA THR A 518 -15.25 -43.72 -3.50
C THR A 518 -16.64 -44.11 -4.02
N PRO A 519 -16.88 -44.09 -5.35
CA PRO A 519 -18.17 -44.48 -5.92
C PRO A 519 -18.53 -45.94 -5.62
#